data_AF-A0A7S1EWT2-F1
#
_entry.id   AF-A0A7S1EWT2-F1
#
_cell.length_a   1.000
_cell.length_b   1.000
_cell.length_c   1.000
_cell.angle_alpha   90.00
_cell.angle_beta   90.00
_cell.angle_gamma   90.00
#
_symmetry.space_group_name_H-M   'P 1'
#
loop_
_entity.id
_entity.type
_entity.pdbx_description
1 polymer ?
#
loop_
_entity_poly.entity_id
_entity_poly.type
_entity_poly.pdbx_seq_one_letter_code
_entity_poly.pdbx_strand_id
1 'polypeptide(L)'
;STSFELAIQLVIMAQLVVMTWRGAFRLKGAGQLFAEVCIIVLDTFFVLCYATELLLKVFVFRTRLFMGPDAKWNILDAVVVFCGTLYLGFSLTDLWTMNLTFIRFVRLLRTLRLERLSKRIPSSYKTTRLVLHLVGRCFYIVIPSFCFVCATAYMFMLAIVELLSQYVNGTPDPLVREALERDWGSPGKVLLSMYMSVA
;
A
#
# COMPACT_ATOMS: atom_id res chain seq x y z
N SER A 1 -19.93 -15.68 18.93
CA SER A 1 -21.15 -14.97 19.38
C SER A 1 -21.39 -13.81 18.43
N THR A 2 -22.52 -13.78 17.74
CA THR A 2 -22.85 -12.81 16.69
C THR A 2 -22.82 -11.36 17.18
N SER A 3 -23.22 -11.11 18.44
CA SER A 3 -23.18 -9.77 19.05
C SER A 3 -21.76 -9.21 19.20
N PHE A 4 -20.78 -10.09 19.48
CA PHE A 4 -19.37 -9.69 19.60
C PHE A 4 -18.76 -9.34 18.23
N GLU A 5 -19.15 -10.06 17.18
CA GLU A 5 -18.69 -9.78 15.81
C GLU A 5 -19.25 -8.46 15.29
N LEU A 6 -20.54 -8.19 15.54
CA LEU A 6 -21.18 -6.91 15.20
C LEU A 6 -20.55 -5.73 15.94
N ALA A 7 -20.25 -5.88 17.22
CA ALA A 7 -19.58 -4.82 17.99
C ALA A 7 -18.23 -4.46 17.38
N ILE A 8 -17.43 -5.44 16.97
CA ILE A 8 -16.12 -5.18 16.36
C ILE A 8 -16.24 -4.61 14.94
N GLN A 9 -17.25 -5.02 14.17
CA GLN A 9 -17.52 -4.41 12.87
C GLN A 9 -17.88 -2.93 12.99
N LEU A 10 -18.71 -2.57 13.98
CA LEU A 10 -19.05 -1.17 14.26
C LEU A 10 -17.82 -0.35 14.65
N VAL A 11 -16.93 -0.92 15.47
CA VAL A 11 -15.64 -0.30 15.85
C VAL A 11 -14.78 -0.03 14.61
N ILE A 12 -14.69 -0.98 13.68
CA ILE A 12 -13.90 -0.80 12.45
C ILE A 12 -14.55 0.22 11.51
N MET A 13 -15.88 0.20 11.37
CA MET A 13 -16.61 1.20 10.58
C MET A 13 -16.45 2.61 11.16
N ALA A 14 -16.49 2.75 12.49
CA ALA A 14 -16.21 4.01 13.17
C ALA A 14 -14.76 4.47 12.90
N GLN A 15 -13.79 3.57 12.95
CA GLN A 15 -12.39 3.88 12.60
C GLN A 15 -12.25 4.36 11.16
N LEU A 16 -12.98 3.77 10.22
CA LEU A 16 -13.03 4.19 8.82
C LEU A 16 -13.52 5.62 8.65
N VAL A 17 -14.64 5.94 9.30
CA VAL A 17 -15.26 7.28 9.25
C VAL A 17 -14.32 8.32 9.85
N VAL A 18 -13.65 8.01 10.96
CA VAL A 18 -12.63 8.90 11.55
C VAL A 18 -11.45 9.11 10.60
N MET A 19 -11.01 8.07 9.90
CA MET A 19 -9.91 8.16 8.94
C MET A 19 -10.27 9.02 7.71
N THR A 20 -11.46 8.88 7.14
CA THR A 20 -11.93 9.73 6.04
C THR A 20 -12.16 11.16 6.49
N TRP A 21 -12.73 11.36 7.68
CA TRP A 21 -12.90 12.68 8.28
C TRP A 21 -11.57 13.40 8.44
N ARG A 22 -10.53 12.70 8.93
CA ARG A 22 -9.17 13.25 9.05
C ARG A 22 -8.58 13.68 7.70
N GLY A 23 -8.80 12.89 6.65
CA GLY A 23 -8.36 13.25 5.29
C GLY A 23 -9.02 14.54 4.81
N ALA A 24 -10.34 14.66 5.01
CA ALA A 24 -11.09 15.86 4.66
C ALA A 24 -10.68 17.08 5.51
N PHE A 25 -10.42 16.90 6.80
CA PHE A 25 -10.00 17.98 7.70
C PHE A 25 -8.60 18.52 7.35
N ARG A 26 -7.66 17.64 7.00
CA ARG A 26 -6.31 18.04 6.57
C ARG A 26 -6.31 18.87 5.30
N LEU A 27 -7.23 18.61 4.39
CA LEU A 27 -7.38 19.39 3.15
C LEU A 27 -7.97 20.78 3.40
N LYS A 28 -8.81 20.94 4.43
CA LYS A 28 -9.45 22.22 4.77
C LYS A 28 -8.58 23.17 5.59
N GLY A 29 -7.37 22.77 6.01
CA GLY A 29 -6.42 23.66 6.68
C GLY A 29 -6.91 24.30 7.99
N ALA A 30 -7.96 23.74 8.63
CA ALA A 30 -8.59 24.36 9.78
C ALA A 30 -7.87 23.94 11.08
N GLY A 31 -7.15 24.91 11.66
CA GLY A 31 -6.43 24.81 12.94
C GLY A 31 -7.35 24.67 14.14
N GLN A 32 -7.99 23.50 14.30
CA GLN A 32 -8.58 23.10 15.58
C GLN A 32 -7.71 22.02 16.22
N LEU A 33 -6.77 22.48 17.05
CA LEU A 33 -5.85 21.64 17.83
C LEU A 33 -6.60 20.52 18.58
N PHE A 34 -7.80 20.82 19.08
CA PHE A 34 -8.66 19.88 19.82
C PHE A 34 -9.07 18.67 18.97
N ALA A 35 -9.45 18.89 17.70
CA ALA A 35 -9.87 17.80 16.81
C ALA A 35 -8.68 16.87 16.49
N GLU A 36 -7.49 17.41 16.24
CA GLU A 36 -6.28 16.61 16.02
C GLU A 36 -5.91 15.78 17.25
N VAL A 37 -5.99 16.36 18.46
CA VAL A 37 -5.74 15.63 19.72
C VAL A 37 -6.75 14.49 19.90
N CYS A 38 -8.06 14.75 19.71
CA CYS A 38 -9.08 13.71 19.80
C CYS A 38 -8.83 12.56 18.81
N ILE A 39 -8.44 12.88 17.57
CA ILE A 39 -8.13 11.88 16.53
C ILE A 39 -6.92 11.02 16.94
N ILE A 40 -5.87 11.63 17.49
CA ILE A 40 -4.67 10.90 17.96
C ILE A 40 -5.01 9.99 19.13
N VAL A 41 -5.81 10.46 20.09
CA VAL A 41 -6.24 9.66 21.24
C VAL A 41 -7.07 8.47 20.79
N LEU A 42 -8.02 8.66 19.87
CA LEU A 42 -8.82 7.57 19.29
C LEU A 42 -7.95 6.57 18.52
N ASP A 43 -7.03 7.04 17.68
CA ASP A 43 -6.08 6.16 16.97
C ASP A 43 -5.27 5.31 17.94
N THR A 44 -4.80 5.92 19.03
CA THR A 44 -4.00 5.25 20.07
C THR A 44 -4.84 4.21 20.80
N PHE A 45 -6.07 4.55 21.16
CA PHE A 45 -7.04 3.63 21.77
C PHE A 45 -7.32 2.42 20.88
N PHE A 46 -7.63 2.63 19.60
CA PHE A 46 -7.87 1.53 18.67
C PHE A 46 -6.64 0.63 18.52
N VAL A 47 -5.45 1.21 18.39
CA VAL A 47 -4.21 0.41 18.30
C VAL A 47 -4.01 -0.45 19.55
N LEU A 48 -4.22 0.12 20.74
CA LEU A 48 -4.12 -0.61 22.01
C LEU A 48 -5.15 -1.74 22.08
N CYS A 49 -6.41 -1.49 21.76
CA CYS A 49 -7.45 -2.52 21.74
C CYS A 49 -7.12 -3.67 20.78
N TYR A 50 -6.58 -3.37 19.59
CA TYR A 50 -6.19 -4.41 18.64
C TYR A 50 -4.92 -5.13 19.06
N ALA A 51 -3.98 -4.44 19.70
CA ALA A 51 -2.78 -5.05 20.25
C ALA A 51 -3.12 -6.04 21.38
N THR A 52 -4.03 -5.67 22.27
CA THR A 52 -4.50 -6.57 23.34
C THR A 52 -5.28 -7.74 22.78
N GLU A 53 -6.15 -7.53 21.78
CA GLU A 53 -6.84 -8.62 21.07
C GLU A 53 -5.85 -9.60 20.42
N LEU A 54 -4.81 -9.09 19.75
CA LEU A 54 -3.79 -9.91 19.12
C LEU A 54 -3.00 -10.71 20.16
N LEU A 55 -2.59 -10.08 21.26
CA LEU A 55 -1.88 -10.73 22.36
C LEU A 55 -2.73 -11.87 22.95
N LEU A 56 -4.00 -11.62 23.25
CA LEU A 56 -4.94 -12.63 23.73
C LEU A 56 -5.04 -13.82 22.75
N LYS A 57 -5.14 -13.55 21.45
CA LYS A 57 -5.17 -14.61 20.43
C LYS A 57 -3.86 -15.40 20.38
N VAL A 58 -2.70 -14.76 20.52
CA VAL A 58 -1.40 -15.43 20.58
C VAL A 58 -1.29 -16.30 21.84
N PHE A 59 -1.77 -15.81 22.99
CA PHE A 59 -1.79 -16.59 24.23
C PHE A 59 -2.67 -17.85 24.12
N VAL A 60 -3.85 -17.74 23.51
CA VAL A 60 -4.81 -18.85 23.39
C VAL A 60 -4.42 -19.84 22.30
N PHE A 61 -4.03 -19.38 21.10
CA PHE A 61 -3.81 -20.23 19.93
C PHE A 61 -2.33 -20.55 19.64
N ARG A 62 -1.37 -19.84 20.27
CA ARG A 62 0.09 -20.03 20.10
C ARG A 62 0.51 -20.23 18.64
N THR A 63 1.15 -21.34 18.32
CA THR A 63 1.69 -21.69 16.99
C THR A 63 0.60 -22.09 15.98
N ARG A 64 -0.58 -22.54 16.46
CA ARG A 64 -1.73 -22.86 15.60
C ARG A 64 -2.25 -21.64 14.84
N LEU A 65 -1.94 -20.44 15.32
CA LEU A 65 -2.29 -19.18 14.70
C LEU A 65 -1.58 -18.95 13.34
N PHE A 66 -0.41 -19.58 13.15
CA PHE A 66 0.43 -19.47 11.95
C PHE A 66 0.34 -20.66 10.98
N MET A 67 -0.34 -21.74 11.35
CA MET A 67 -0.44 -22.97 10.55
C MET A 67 -1.85 -23.30 10.05
N GLY A 68 -2.84 -22.46 10.32
CA GLY A 68 -4.22 -22.64 9.84
C GLY A 68 -4.50 -22.07 8.44
N PRO A 69 -5.66 -22.38 7.84
CA PRO A 69 -6.10 -21.80 6.55
C PRO A 69 -6.19 -20.26 6.60
N ASP A 70 -6.44 -19.68 7.78
CA ASP A 70 -6.47 -18.24 8.02
C ASP A 70 -5.12 -17.65 8.46
N ALA A 71 -4.04 -18.44 8.44
CA ALA A 71 -2.71 -18.02 8.90
C ALA A 71 -2.20 -16.78 8.15
N LYS A 72 -2.40 -16.71 6.83
CA LYS A 72 -2.01 -15.54 6.02
C LYS A 72 -2.64 -14.25 6.55
N TRP A 73 -3.93 -14.32 6.89
CA TRP A 73 -4.68 -13.20 7.46
C TRP A 73 -4.29 -12.89 8.90
N ASN A 74 -3.82 -13.87 9.66
CA ASN A 74 -3.32 -13.65 11.03
C ASN A 74 -1.93 -13.00 11.03
N ILE A 75 -1.05 -13.41 10.12
CA ILE A 75 0.29 -12.82 9.93
C ILE A 75 0.16 -11.35 9.57
N LEU A 76 -0.68 -11.06 8.58
CA LEU A 76 -0.91 -9.69 8.14
C LEU A 76 -1.55 -8.84 9.26
N ASP A 77 -2.47 -9.40 10.07
CA ASP A 77 -2.99 -8.72 11.25
C ASP A 77 -1.89 -8.39 12.28
N ALA A 78 -0.96 -9.32 12.53
CA ALA A 78 0.17 -9.12 13.41
C ALA A 78 1.14 -8.04 12.90
N VAL A 79 1.43 -8.03 11.60
CA VAL A 79 2.27 -7.00 10.96
C VAL A 79 1.64 -5.61 11.11
N VAL A 80 0.33 -5.49 10.88
CA VAL A 80 -0.37 -4.21 10.99
C VAL A 80 -0.42 -3.69 12.43
N VAL A 81 -0.64 -4.57 13.41
CA VAL A 81 -0.53 -4.21 14.84
C VAL A 81 0.89 -3.77 15.17
N PHE A 82 1.90 -4.54 14.74
CA PHE A 82 3.31 -4.23 15.00
C PHE A 82 3.72 -2.88 14.41
N CYS A 83 3.40 -2.61 13.14
CA CYS A 83 3.64 -1.31 12.52
C CYS A 83 2.87 -0.18 13.22
N GLY A 84 1.65 -0.44 13.70
CA GLY A 84 0.85 0.50 14.47
C GLY A 84 1.51 0.90 15.79
N THR A 85 2.04 -0.08 16.53
CA THR A 85 2.75 0.11 17.80
C THR A 85 4.10 0.78 17.60
N LEU A 86 4.87 0.36 16.58
CA LEU A 86 6.14 1.01 16.23
C LEU A 86 5.95 2.49 15.90
N TYR A 87 4.92 2.83 15.13
CA TYR A 87 4.61 4.24 14.85
C TYR A 87 4.36 5.04 16.13
N LEU A 88 3.58 4.48 17.07
CA LEU A 88 3.31 5.16 18.34
C LEU A 88 4.58 5.33 19.17
N GLY A 89 5.43 4.30 19.23
CA GLY A 89 6.72 4.36 19.91
C GLY A 89 7.66 5.41 19.31
N PHE A 90 7.77 5.47 18.00
CA PHE A 90 8.57 6.51 17.32
C PHE A 90 7.98 7.91 17.48
N SER A 91 6.64 8.04 17.52
CA SER A 91 5.97 9.32 17.76
C SER A 91 6.17 9.87 19.18
N LEU A 92 6.50 9.02 20.16
CA LEU A 92 6.70 9.42 21.55
C LEU A 92 8.16 9.72 21.90
N THR A 93 9.11 9.20 21.10
CA THR A 93 10.54 9.24 21.44
C THR A 93 11.33 10.33 20.70
N ASP A 94 10.66 11.23 19.95
CA ASP A 94 11.29 12.24 19.07
C ASP A 94 12.39 11.69 18.14
N LEU A 95 12.48 10.37 17.97
CA LEU A 95 13.30 9.65 16.98
C LEU A 95 12.73 9.80 15.56
N TRP A 96 12.09 10.93 15.30
CA TRP A 96 11.44 11.31 14.05
C TRP A 96 12.44 11.54 12.91
N THR A 97 13.74 11.49 13.21
CA THR A 97 14.83 11.47 12.22
C THR A 97 14.88 10.18 11.40
N MET A 98 14.13 9.13 11.79
CA MET A 98 13.91 7.94 10.95
C MET A 98 13.39 8.31 9.56
N ASN A 99 13.96 7.66 8.53
CA ASN A 99 13.64 7.82 7.10
C ASN A 99 12.16 8.17 6.83
N LEU A 100 11.91 9.33 6.21
CA LEU A 100 10.57 9.76 5.78
C LEU A 100 9.83 8.69 4.96
N THR A 101 10.59 7.90 4.19
CA THR A 101 10.10 6.74 3.44
C THR A 101 9.47 5.68 4.36
N PHE A 102 10.12 5.35 5.48
CA PHE A 102 9.59 4.37 6.43
C PHE A 102 8.29 4.87 7.07
N ILE A 103 8.22 6.14 7.46
CA ILE A 103 7.00 6.74 8.02
C ILE A 103 5.85 6.73 7.00
N ARG A 104 6.15 7.01 5.72
CA ARG A 104 5.17 6.91 4.63
C ARG A 104 4.68 5.48 4.46
N PHE A 105 5.58 4.50 4.44
CA PHE A 105 5.22 3.08 4.37
C PHE A 105 4.35 2.65 5.55
N VAL A 106 4.73 2.99 6.78
CA VAL A 106 3.92 2.69 7.97
C VAL A 106 2.54 3.35 7.92
N ARG A 107 2.44 4.56 7.35
CA ARG A 107 1.15 5.23 7.10
C ARG A 107 0.27 4.46 6.10
N LEU A 108 0.85 3.90 5.04
CA LEU A 108 0.14 3.04 4.10
C LEU A 108 -0.25 1.70 4.74
N LEU A 109 0.62 1.09 5.55
CA LEU A 109 0.30 -0.14 6.29
C LEU A 109 -0.82 0.08 7.32
N ARG A 110 -1.05 1.32 7.79
CA ARG A 110 -2.23 1.63 8.61
C ARG A 110 -3.54 1.59 7.81
N THR A 111 -3.52 1.95 6.53
CA THR A 111 -4.72 1.87 5.67
C THR A 111 -5.08 0.42 5.34
N LEU A 112 -4.13 -0.50 5.51
CA LEU A 112 -4.39 -1.92 5.38
C LEU A 112 -5.37 -2.44 6.44
N ARG A 113 -5.54 -1.79 7.61
CA ARG A 113 -6.55 -2.18 8.62
C ARG A 113 -7.97 -2.41 8.06
N LEU A 114 -8.31 -1.79 6.93
CA LEU A 114 -9.56 -1.99 6.20
C LEU A 114 -9.76 -3.42 5.69
N GLU A 115 -8.67 -4.14 5.43
CA GLU A 115 -8.69 -5.56 5.07
C GLU A 115 -9.29 -6.44 6.17
N ARG A 116 -9.29 -5.97 7.43
CA ARG A 116 -9.89 -6.70 8.56
C ARG A 116 -11.41 -6.78 8.42
N LEU A 117 -12.04 -5.82 7.74
CA LEU A 117 -13.45 -5.93 7.35
C LEU A 117 -13.64 -7.12 6.43
N SER A 118 -12.74 -7.32 5.47
CA SER A 118 -12.83 -8.40 4.51
C SER A 118 -12.83 -9.78 5.20
N LYS A 119 -11.98 -9.95 6.22
CA LYS A 119 -11.88 -11.16 7.03
C LYS A 119 -13.11 -11.41 7.92
N ARG A 120 -13.67 -10.34 8.48
CA ARG A 120 -14.79 -10.42 9.46
C ARG A 120 -16.17 -10.33 8.84
N ILE A 121 -16.28 -10.30 7.52
CA ILE A 121 -17.59 -10.50 6.86
C ILE A 121 -18.05 -11.93 7.21
N PRO A 122 -19.19 -12.07 7.92
CA PRO A 122 -19.66 -13.37 8.37
C PRO A 122 -20.01 -14.24 7.17
N SER A 123 -19.84 -15.55 7.35
CA SER A 123 -20.09 -16.57 6.31
C SER A 123 -21.47 -16.46 5.64
N SER A 124 -22.45 -15.84 6.31
CA SER A 124 -23.78 -15.55 5.74
C SER A 124 -23.75 -14.66 4.51
N TYR A 125 -22.79 -13.74 4.35
CA TYR A 125 -22.68 -12.89 3.16
C TYR A 125 -21.80 -13.53 2.09
N LYS A 126 -22.27 -14.67 1.56
CA LYS A 126 -21.61 -15.43 0.48
C LYS A 126 -21.28 -14.53 -0.72
N THR A 127 -22.18 -13.60 -1.06
CA THR A 127 -22.01 -12.65 -2.18
C THR A 127 -20.80 -11.74 -1.99
N THR A 128 -20.54 -11.23 -0.79
CA THR A 128 -19.42 -10.31 -0.55
C THR A 128 -18.07 -11.02 -0.59
N ARG A 129 -18.00 -12.27 -0.09
CA ARG A 129 -16.80 -13.11 -0.23
C ARG A 129 -16.52 -13.48 -1.68
N LEU A 130 -17.57 -13.74 -2.46
CA LEU A 130 -17.46 -13.99 -3.89
C LEU A 130 -16.82 -12.78 -4.60
N VAL A 131 -17.33 -11.57 -4.35
CA VAL A 131 -16.78 -10.33 -4.93
C VAL A 131 -15.31 -10.15 -4.54
N LEU A 132 -14.96 -10.31 -3.26
CA LEU A 132 -13.57 -10.18 -2.82
C LEU A 132 -12.64 -11.21 -3.48
N HIS A 133 -13.12 -12.44 -3.63
CA HIS A 133 -12.37 -13.51 -4.30
C HIS A 133 -12.18 -13.21 -5.80
N LEU A 134 -13.20 -12.64 -6.45
CA LEU A 134 -13.11 -12.17 -7.83
C LEU A 134 -12.11 -11.04 -7.97
N VAL A 135 -12.12 -10.05 -7.07
CA VAL A 135 -11.13 -8.96 -7.04
C VAL A 135 -9.70 -9.52 -6.87
N GLY A 136 -9.52 -10.49 -5.96
CA GLY A 136 -8.23 -11.19 -5.81
C GLY A 136 -7.79 -11.89 -7.10
N ARG A 137 -8.72 -12.55 -7.80
CA ARG A 137 -8.46 -13.13 -9.12
C ARG A 137 -8.14 -12.09 -10.18
N CYS A 138 -8.75 -10.90 -10.15
CA CYS A 138 -8.41 -9.82 -11.06
C CYS A 138 -6.93 -9.43 -10.93
N PHE A 139 -6.39 -9.29 -9.70
CA PHE A 139 -4.97 -9.01 -9.53
C PHE A 139 -4.07 -10.10 -10.12
N TYR A 140 -4.45 -11.36 -9.95
CA TYR A 140 -3.71 -12.49 -10.52
C TYR A 140 -3.67 -12.44 -12.07
N ILE A 141 -4.68 -11.87 -12.72
CA ILE A 141 -4.73 -11.71 -14.18
C ILE A 141 -4.01 -10.43 -14.62
N VAL A 142 -4.22 -9.33 -13.90
CA VAL A 142 -3.67 -8.01 -14.24
C VAL A 142 -2.16 -7.98 -14.10
N ILE A 143 -1.58 -8.63 -13.08
CA ILE A 143 -0.13 -8.61 -12.85
C ILE A 143 0.65 -9.21 -14.04
N PRO A 144 0.35 -10.43 -14.52
CA PRO A 144 0.99 -10.97 -15.72
C PRO A 144 0.78 -10.11 -16.97
N SER A 145 -0.43 -9.58 -17.18
CA SER A 145 -0.70 -8.69 -18.31
C SER A 145 0.13 -7.40 -18.25
N PHE A 146 0.26 -6.81 -17.06
CA PHE A 146 1.11 -5.65 -16.83
C PHE A 146 2.59 -5.99 -17.07
N CYS A 147 3.07 -7.13 -16.56
CA CYS A 147 4.42 -7.62 -16.82
C CYS A 147 4.68 -7.81 -18.33
N PHE A 148 3.71 -8.32 -19.07
CA PHE A 148 3.82 -8.48 -20.52
C PHE A 148 3.95 -7.13 -21.23
N VAL A 149 3.16 -6.13 -20.85
CA VAL A 149 3.27 -4.75 -21.39
C VAL A 149 4.62 -4.12 -21.04
N CYS A 150 5.12 -4.31 -19.82
CA CYS A 150 6.45 -3.83 -19.43
C CYS A 150 7.56 -4.54 -20.23
N ALA A 151 7.42 -5.84 -20.47
CA ALA A 151 8.39 -6.61 -21.24
C ALA A 151 8.42 -6.17 -22.71
N THR A 152 7.27 -5.93 -23.34
CA THR A 152 7.24 -5.42 -24.72
C THR A 152 7.82 -4.01 -24.81
N ALA A 153 7.48 -3.12 -23.88
CA ALA A 153 8.07 -1.78 -23.82
C ALA A 153 9.60 -1.82 -23.65
N TYR A 154 10.12 -2.76 -22.85
CA TYR A 154 11.56 -2.97 -22.69
C TYR A 154 12.22 -3.49 -23.97
N MET A 155 11.59 -4.43 -24.69
CA MET A 155 12.09 -4.93 -25.97
C MET A 155 12.23 -3.80 -27.00
N PHE A 156 11.22 -2.92 -27.12
CA PHE A 156 11.30 -1.78 -28.02
C PHE A 156 12.36 -0.76 -27.59
N MET A 157 12.48 -0.50 -26.29
CA MET A 157 13.54 0.36 -25.77
C MET A 157 14.93 -0.17 -26.15
N LEU A 158 15.18 -1.48 -25.98
CA LEU A 158 16.45 -2.10 -26.38
C LEU A 158 16.71 -1.98 -27.89
N ALA A 159 15.71 -2.25 -28.72
CA ALA A 159 15.84 -2.14 -30.17
C ALA A 159 16.21 -0.70 -30.60
N ILE A 160 15.58 0.30 -29.98
CA ILE A 160 15.88 1.71 -30.28
C ILE A 160 17.28 2.09 -29.78
N VAL A 161 17.67 1.66 -28.57
CA VAL A 161 19.03 1.90 -28.05
C VAL A 161 20.10 1.28 -28.95
N GLU A 162 19.85 0.08 -29.48
CA GLU A 162 20.75 -0.60 -30.41
C GLU A 162 20.84 0.13 -31.76
N LEU A 163 19.71 0.57 -32.31
CA LEU A 163 19.66 1.40 -33.52
C LEU A 163 20.41 2.73 -33.33
N LEU A 164 20.21 3.41 -32.19
CA LEU A 164 20.95 4.63 -31.85
C LEU A 164 22.45 4.36 -31.74
N SER A 165 22.85 3.26 -31.07
CA SER A 165 24.25 2.87 -30.91
C SER A 165 24.92 2.65 -32.27
N GLN A 166 24.24 1.95 -33.19
CA GLN A 166 24.73 1.75 -34.55
C GLN A 166 24.84 3.07 -35.33
N TYR A 167 23.85 3.96 -35.21
CA TYR A 167 23.86 5.26 -35.88
C TYR A 167 24.99 6.17 -35.37
N VAL A 168 25.21 6.24 -34.06
CA VAL A 168 26.28 7.05 -33.45
C VAL A 168 27.67 6.56 -33.88
N ASN A 169 27.84 5.25 -34.07
CA ASN A 169 29.12 4.68 -34.51
C ASN A 169 29.41 4.86 -36.02
N GLY A 170 28.39 5.16 -36.83
CA GLY A 170 28.47 5.15 -38.30
C GLY A 170 28.94 6.43 -38.99
N THR A 171 29.33 7.48 -38.24
CA THR A 171 29.55 8.89 -38.65
C THR A 171 28.29 9.78 -38.60
N PRO A 172 27.94 10.33 -37.41
CA PRO A 172 26.76 11.18 -37.24
C PRO A 172 27.07 12.67 -37.46
N ASP A 173 26.05 13.43 -37.89
CA ASP A 173 26.06 14.89 -37.82
C ASP A 173 26.10 15.36 -36.35
N PRO A 174 26.93 16.36 -36.01
CA PRO A 174 27.11 16.80 -34.61
C PRO A 174 25.82 17.35 -33.99
N LEU A 175 24.97 18.01 -34.78
CA LEU A 175 23.68 18.55 -34.34
C LEU A 175 22.66 17.45 -34.00
N VAL A 176 22.67 16.35 -34.76
CA VAL A 176 21.77 15.21 -34.54
C VAL A 176 22.20 14.43 -33.30
N ARG A 177 23.50 14.31 -33.06
CA ARG A 177 24.06 13.66 -31.86
C ARG A 177 23.65 14.36 -30.57
N GLU A 178 23.70 15.69 -30.51
CA GLU A 178 23.34 16.46 -29.32
C GLU A 178 21.84 16.31 -28.97
N ALA A 179 20.97 16.29 -29.99
CA ALA A 179 19.55 16.02 -29.81
C ALA A 179 19.27 14.58 -29.32
N LEU A 180 19.99 13.58 -29.86
CA LEU A 180 19.90 12.18 -29.41
C LEU A 180 20.35 12.00 -27.96
N GLU A 181 21.46 12.61 -27.56
CA GLU A 181 21.97 12.51 -26.18
C GLU A 181 21.02 13.16 -25.15
N ARG A 182 20.35 14.26 -25.54
CA ARG A 182 19.35 14.94 -24.69
C ARG A 182 18.14 14.06 -24.38
N ASP A 183 17.54 13.50 -25.44
CA ASP A 183 16.21 12.86 -25.38
C ASP A 183 16.28 11.32 -25.25
N TRP A 184 17.39 10.70 -25.66
CA TRP A 184 17.57 9.24 -25.72
C TRP A 184 18.85 8.74 -25.03
N GLY A 185 19.61 9.61 -24.36
CA GLY A 185 20.89 9.27 -23.73
C GLY A 185 20.83 8.32 -22.52
N SER A 186 19.64 7.89 -22.08
CA SER A 186 19.52 6.86 -21.04
C SER A 186 18.29 5.98 -21.26
N PRO A 187 18.33 4.68 -20.88
CA PRO A 187 17.21 3.75 -21.03
C PRO A 187 15.88 4.27 -20.44
N GLY A 188 15.94 4.96 -19.30
CA GLY A 188 14.75 5.55 -18.67
C GLY A 188 14.16 6.72 -19.46
N LYS A 189 15.02 7.56 -20.07
CA LYS A 189 14.57 8.64 -20.96
C LYS A 189 13.98 8.10 -22.26
N VAL A 190 14.57 7.05 -22.83
CA VAL A 190 14.02 6.35 -24.01
C VAL A 190 12.61 5.84 -23.72
N LEU A 191 12.41 5.17 -22.59
CA LEU A 191 11.08 4.68 -22.19
C LEU A 191 10.08 5.84 -21.98
N LEU A 192 10.53 6.94 -21.40
CA LEU A 192 9.72 8.15 -21.17
C LEU A 192 9.33 8.82 -22.50
N SER A 193 10.28 8.98 -23.43
CA SER A 193 10.06 9.53 -24.78
C SER A 193 9.11 8.65 -25.59
N MET A 194 9.23 7.32 -25.48
CA MET A 194 8.26 6.38 -26.07
C MET A 194 6.86 6.55 -25.48
N TYR A 195 6.75 6.65 -24.15
CA TYR A 195 5.46 6.90 -23.50
C TYR A 195 4.82 8.22 -23.96
N MET A 196 5.61 9.31 -24.01
CA MET A 196 5.15 10.61 -24.50
C MET A 196 4.79 10.62 -25.99
N SER A 197 5.33 9.70 -26.79
CA SER A 197 4.97 9.59 -28.22
C SER A 197 3.65 8.87 -28.47
N VAL A 198 3.16 8.09 -27.48
CA VAL A 198 1.90 7.35 -27.55
C VAL A 198 0.75 8.13 -26.88
N ALA A 199 1.06 9.01 -25.94
CA ALA A 199 0.11 9.89 -25.24
C ALA A 199 -0.17 11.17 -26.04
#